data_AF-G0YVW6-F1
#
_entry.id   AF-G0YVW6-F1
#
_cell.length_a   1.000
_cell.length_b   1.000
_cell.length_c   1.000
_cell.angle_alpha   90.00
_cell.angle_beta   90.00
_cell.angle_gamma   90.00
#
_symmetry.space_group_name_H-M   'P 1'
#
loop_
_entity.id
_entity.type
_entity.pdbx_description
1 polymer ?
#
loop_
_entity_poly.entity_id
_entity_poly.type
_entity_poly.pdbx_seq_one_letter_code
_entity_poly.pdbx_strand_id
1 'polypeptide(L)' 'GTWKLLSSENFEDYMKELGVGFATRKMAGVAKPNVTISINGDVITIKSESTFKNTEISFKLGEEFDETTADD' A
#
# COMPACT_ATOMS: atom_id res chain seq x y z
N GLY A 1 -4.88 -5.50 -13.41
CA GLY A 1 -3.73 -6.41 -13.51
C GLY A 1 -3.02 -6.51 -12.18
N THR A 2 -2.06 -7.43 -12.05
CA THR A 2 -1.31 -7.67 -10.80
C THR A 2 0.18 -7.39 -11.00
N TRP A 3 0.77 -6.68 -10.06
CA TRP A 3 2.15 -6.19 -10.07
C TRP A 3 2.88 -6.69 -8.83
N LYS A 4 4.17 -7.00 -8.96
CA LYS A 4 5.01 -7.43 -7.85
C LYS A 4 6.09 -6.39 -7.59
N LEU A 5 6.29 -6.02 -6.32
CA LEU A 5 7.39 -5.13 -5.95
C LEU A 5 8.74 -5.81 -6.21
N LEU A 6 9.58 -5.19 -7.05
CA LEU A 6 10.93 -5.67 -7.36
C LEU A 6 12.01 -4.97 -6.54
N SER A 7 11.92 -3.65 -6.44
CA SER A 7 12.86 -2.81 -5.70
C SER A 7 12.12 -1.62 -5.07
N SER A 8 12.72 -1.07 -4.02
CA SER A 8 12.24 0.13 -3.34
C SER A 8 13.44 0.88 -2.78
N GLU A 9 13.47 2.20 -2.95
CA GLU A 9 14.55 3.06 -2.48
C GLU A 9 14.00 4.03 -1.42
N ASN A 10 14.78 4.30 -0.37
CA ASN A 10 14.44 5.23 0.73
C ASN A 10 13.12 4.97 1.48
N PHE A 11 12.54 3.77 1.37
CA PHE A 11 11.24 3.44 1.98
C PHE A 11 11.26 3.49 3.51
N GLU A 12 12.36 3.05 4.14
CA GLU A 12 12.51 3.12 5.59
C GLU A 12 12.55 4.56 6.09
N ASP A 13 13.23 5.46 5.36
CA ASP A 13 13.32 6.88 5.72
C ASP A 13 11.96 7.56 5.53
N TYR A 14 11.25 7.26 4.44
CA TYR A 14 9.88 7.73 4.22
C TYR A 14 8.96 7.35 5.39
N MET A 15 8.93 6.08 5.79
CA MET A 15 8.12 5.64 6.92
C MET A 15 8.56 6.26 8.26
N LYS A 16 9.84 6.60 8.40
CA LYS A 16 10.35 7.28 9.61
C LYS A 16 9.77 8.68 9.72
N GLU A 17 9.73 9.42 8.61
CA GLU A 17 9.14 10.77 8.57
C GLU A 17 7.62 10.75 8.79
N LEU A 18 6.94 9.64 8.43
CA LEU A 18 5.55 9.38 8.80
C LEU A 18 5.35 9.01 10.29
N GLY A 19 6.42 8.89 11.08
CA GLY A 19 6.33 8.55 12.50
C GLY A 19 6.18 7.06 12.80
N VAL A 20 6.27 6.18 11.79
CA VAL A 20 6.14 4.73 11.96
C VAL A 20 7.29 4.18 12.81
N GLY A 21 6.99 3.34 13.80
CA GLY A 21 8.00 2.78 14.72
C GLY A 21 9.08 1.90 14.05
N PHE A 22 10.30 1.90 14.61
CA PHE A 22 11.48 1.23 14.01
C PHE A 22 11.23 -0.24 13.63
N ALA A 23 10.59 -1.02 14.51
CA ALA A 23 10.31 -2.43 14.26
C ALA A 23 9.38 -2.62 13.05
N THR A 24 8.29 -1.83 12.98
CA THR A 24 7.34 -1.85 11.85
C THR A 24 8.04 -1.48 10.54
N ARG A 25 8.90 -0.46 10.56
CA ARG A 25 9.65 -0.05 9.35
C ARG A 25 10.58 -1.14 8.84
N LYS A 26 11.26 -1.88 9.73
CA LYS A 26 12.10 -3.01 9.33
C LYS A 26 11.31 -4.14 8.69
N MET A 27 10.14 -4.47 9.25
CA MET A 27 9.25 -5.50 8.68
C MET A 27 8.68 -5.07 7.32
N ALA A 28 8.26 -3.81 7.21
CA ALA A 28 7.74 -3.26 5.96
C ALA A 28 8.83 -3.18 4.87
N GLY A 29 10.08 -2.86 5.22
CA GLY A 29 11.20 -2.81 4.27
C GLY A 29 11.60 -4.15 3.66
N VAL A 30 11.27 -5.28 4.31
CA VAL A 30 11.49 -6.63 3.76
C VAL A 30 10.25 -7.19 3.05
N ALA A 31 9.10 -6.53 3.19
CA ALA A 31 7.87 -6.94 2.53
C ALA A 31 7.99 -6.76 1.01
N LYS A 32 7.46 -7.72 0.25
CA LYS A 32 7.37 -7.65 -1.21
C LYS A 32 5.90 -7.82 -1.61
N PRO A 33 5.08 -6.76 -1.45
CA PRO A 33 3.67 -6.85 -1.74
C PRO A 33 3.41 -7.15 -3.22
N ASN A 34 2.32 -7.85 -3.47
CA ASN A 34 1.67 -7.86 -4.78
C ASN A 34 0.55 -6.82 -4.76
N VAL A 35 0.49 -5.98 -5.79
CA VAL A 35 -0.55 -4.98 -5.95
C VAL A 35 -1.46 -5.40 -7.10
N THR A 36 -2.74 -5.59 -6.81
CA THR A 36 -3.77 -5.85 -7.82
C THR A 36 -4.61 -4.61 -8.02
N ILE A 37 -4.70 -4.15 -9.26
CA ILE A 37 -5.52 -3.02 -9.68
C ILE A 37 -6.62 -3.53 -10.60
N SER A 38 -7.88 -3.28 -10.25
CA SER A 38 -9.04 -3.62 -11.07
C SER A 38 -9.93 -2.40 -11.29
N ILE A 39 -10.67 -2.42 -12.40
CA ILE A 39 -11.63 -1.38 -12.76
C ILE A 39 -12.96 -2.07 -13.06
N ASN A 40 -14.03 -1.63 -12.39
CA ASN A 40 -15.39 -2.07 -12.64
C ASN A 40 -16.28 -0.84 -12.87
N GLY A 41 -16.59 -0.55 -14.14
CA GLY A 41 -17.23 0.70 -14.51
C GLY A 41 -16.34 1.90 -14.20
N ASP A 42 -16.79 2.79 -13.33
CA ASP A 42 -16.09 3.99 -12.85
C ASP A 42 -15.35 3.78 -11.53
N VAL A 43 -15.47 2.60 -10.90
CA VAL A 43 -14.82 2.27 -9.63
C VAL A 43 -13.48 1.59 -9.89
N ILE A 44 -12.43 2.14 -9.29
CA ILE A 44 -11.08 1.60 -9.26
C ILE A 44 -10.87 0.95 -7.90
N THR A 45 -10.43 -0.31 -7.89
CA THR A 45 -10.03 -1.02 -6.67
C THR A 45 -8.53 -1.28 -6.71
N ILE A 46 -7.84 -0.94 -5.63
CA ILE A 46 -6.42 -1.25 -5.43
C ILE A 46 -6.29 -2.11 -4.18
N LYS A 47 -5.74 -3.31 -4.37
CA LYS A 47 -5.46 -4.26 -3.30
C LYS A 47 -3.95 -4.46 -3.16
N SER A 48 -3.40 -4.21 -1.99
CA SER A 48 -1.99 -4.47 -1.66
C SER A 48 -1.90 -5.66 -0.73
N GLU A 49 -1.23 -6.74 -1.15
CA GLU A 49 -1.16 -7.99 -0.41
C GLU A 49 0.28 -8.34 -0.07
N SER A 50 0.58 -8.54 1.22
CA SER A 50 1.89 -8.96 1.70
C SER A 50 1.78 -9.99 2.82
N THR A 51 2.90 -10.57 3.24
CA THR A 51 2.93 -11.46 4.42
C THR A 51 2.72 -10.71 5.75
N PHE A 52 2.75 -9.37 5.73
CA PHE A 52 2.70 -8.53 6.93
C PHE A 52 1.31 -7.94 7.15
N LYS A 53 0.82 -7.17 6.18
CA LYS A 53 -0.52 -6.55 6.20
C LYS A 53 -1.07 -6.48 4.79
N ASN A 54 -2.38 -6.63 4.67
CA ASN A 54 -3.11 -6.45 3.43
C ASN A 54 -4.01 -5.23 3.56
N THR A 55 -4.09 -4.42 2.50
CA THR A 55 -4.99 -3.28 2.42
C THR A 55 -5.78 -3.32 1.12
N GLU A 56 -6.96 -2.74 1.14
CA GLU A 56 -7.82 -2.62 -0.02
C GLU A 56 -8.55 -1.29 0.02
N ILE A 57 -8.51 -0.55 -1.09
CA ILE A 57 -9.25 0.69 -1.28
C ILE A 57 -10.08 0.59 -2.56
N SER A 58 -11.25 1.23 -2.56
CA SER A 58 -12.08 1.39 -3.76
C SER A 58 -12.55 2.84 -3.85
N PHE A 59 -12.34 3.46 -5.01
CA PHE A 59 -12.59 4.88 -5.21
C PHE A 59 -12.98 5.17 -6.66
N LYS A 60 -13.51 6.38 -6.89
CA LYS A 60 -13.79 6.91 -8.23
C LYS A 60 -12.89 8.12 -8.50
N LEU A 61 -12.56 8.35 -9.77
CA LEU A 61 -11.75 9.50 -10.14
C LEU A 61 -12.54 10.80 -9.96
N GLY A 62 -11.97 11.74 -9.21
CA GLY A 62 -12.59 13.05 -8.95
C GLY A 62 -13.58 13.08 -7.79
N GLU A 63 -13.72 11.99 -7.03
CA GLU A 63 -14.57 11.92 -5.84
C GLU A 63 -13.70 11.74 -4.59
N GLU A 64 -14.01 12.49 -3.52
CA GLU A 64 -13.37 12.30 -2.20
C GLU A 64 -13.78 10.95 -1.59
N PHE A 65 -12.85 10.31 -0.87
CA PHE A 65 -13.08 9.05 -0.18
C PHE A 65 -12.17 8.95 1.06
N ASP A 66 -12.57 8.08 1.99
CA ASP A 66 -11.76 7.77 3.17
C ASP A 66 -10.80 6.60 2.86
N GLU A 67 -9.53 6.77 3.23
CA GLU A 67 -8.51 5.73 3.13
C GLU A 67 -7.91 5.43 4.51
N THR A 68 -7.90 4.15 4.88
CA THR A 68 -7.09 3.64 6.00
C THR A 68 -5.83 3.02 5.43
N THR A 69 -4.67 3.60 5.77
CA THR A 69 -3.38 3.15 5.27
C THR A 69 -2.84 1.95 6.07
N ALA A 70 -1.75 1.35 5.59
CA ALA A 70 -1.18 0.17 6.25
C ALA A 70 -0.49 0.49 7.58
N ASP A 71 -0.17 1.75 7.85
CA ASP A 71 0.54 2.23 9.04
C ASP A 71 -0.35 2.76 10.17
N ASP A 72 -1.65 2.93 9.92
CA ASP A 72 -2.69 3.02 10.97
C ASP A 72 -2.75 1.72 11.82
#